data_AF-A0A922S320-F1
#
_entry.id   AF-A0A922S320-F1
#
_cell.length_a   1.000
_cell.length_b   1.000
_cell.length_c   1.000
_cell.angle_alpha   90.00
_cell.angle_beta   90.00
_cell.angle_gamma   90.00
#
_symmetry.space_group_name_H-M   'P 1'
#
loop_
_entity.id
_entity.type
_entity.pdbx_description
1 polymer ?
#
loop_
_entity_poly.entity_id
_entity_poly.type
_entity_poly.pdbx_seq_one_letter_code
_entity_poly.pdbx_strand_id
1 'polypeptide(L)'
;MFVYLCFSVSSLITTLLLNIANEAVTRQLRTVFIRKEAILKYDFVHVHGCSKLVTSNWDNVHFVYLPSEDALIHWFSHVHMGRGFADVIIVEGLDQFVENSKICFYKITS
;
A
#
# COMPACT_ATOMS: atom_id res chain seq x y z
N MET A 1 -13.88 9.56 -28.23
CA MET A 1 -13.06 8.33 -28.27
C MET A 1 -13.02 7.77 -26.86
N PHE A 2 -13.72 6.66 -26.60
CA PHE A 2 -13.73 6.02 -25.29
C PHE A 2 -12.71 4.90 -25.32
N VAL A 3 -11.65 5.01 -24.50
CA VAL A 3 -10.67 3.95 -24.31
C VAL A 3 -11.17 3.08 -23.17
N TYR A 4 -11.63 1.87 -23.49
CA TYR A 4 -11.96 0.87 -22.48
C TYR A 4 -10.67 0.14 -22.11
N LEU A 5 -10.16 0.39 -20.90
CA LEU A 5 -9.04 -0.36 -20.35
C LEU A 5 -9.59 -1.53 -19.53
N CYS A 6 -9.34 -2.75 -20.00
CA CYS A 6 -9.68 -3.97 -19.28
C CYS A 6 -8.56 -4.26 -18.26
N PHE A 7 -8.65 -3.67 -17.07
CA PHE A 7 -7.82 -4.05 -15.95
C PHE A 7 -8.52 -5.12 -15.13
N SER A 8 -7.76 -6.14 -14.67
CA SER A 8 -8.19 -6.89 -13.49
C SER A 8 -8.43 -5.91 -12.34
N VAL A 9 -9.50 -6.07 -11.56
CA VAL A 9 -9.83 -5.19 -10.42
C VAL A 9 -8.64 -5.02 -9.47
N SER A 10 -7.85 -6.09 -9.28
CA SER A 10 -6.63 -6.05 -8.48
C SER A 10 -5.58 -5.11 -9.05
N SER A 11 -5.43 -5.05 -10.38
CA SER A 11 -4.50 -4.13 -11.04
C SER A 11 -4.92 -2.66 -10.89
N LEU A 12 -6.23 -2.38 -10.90
CA LEU A 12 -6.75 -1.03 -10.66
C LEU A 12 -6.51 -0.57 -9.21
N ILE A 13 -6.79 -1.44 -8.22
CA ILE A 13 -6.57 -1.12 -6.81
C ILE A 13 -5.09 -0.85 -6.55
N THR A 14 -4.19 -1.70 -7.03
CA THR A 14 -2.74 -1.46 -6.89
C THR A 14 -2.34 -0.12 -7.50
N THR A 15 -2.82 0.17 -8.71
CA THR A 15 -2.50 1.42 -9.40
C THR A 15 -2.96 2.64 -8.61
N LEU A 16 -4.16 2.59 -8.03
CA LEU A 16 -4.67 3.67 -7.19
C LEU A 16 -3.82 3.84 -5.93
N LEU A 17 -3.51 2.76 -5.23
CA LEU A 17 -2.69 2.79 -4.01
C LEU A 17 -1.27 3.33 -4.30
N LEU A 18 -0.69 3.00 -5.45
CA LEU A 18 0.60 3.53 -5.87
C LEU A 18 0.53 5.03 -6.22
N ASN A 19 -0.58 5.52 -6.77
CA ASN A 19 -0.79 6.96 -6.97
C ASN A 19 -0.90 7.69 -5.61
N ILE A 20 -1.56 7.09 -4.61
CA ILE A 20 -1.62 7.64 -3.24
C ILE A 20 -0.22 7.70 -2.62
N ALA A 21 0.57 6.62 -2.75
CA ALA A 21 1.94 6.59 -2.27
C ALA A 21 2.81 7.67 -2.94
N ASN A 22 2.68 7.86 -4.26
CA ASN A 22 3.38 8.91 -5.00
C ASN A 22 3.03 10.32 -4.51
N GLU A 23 1.74 10.57 -4.25
CA GLU A 23 1.27 11.85 -3.72
C GLU A 23 1.79 12.09 -2.30
N ALA A 24 1.80 11.07 -1.45
CA ALA A 24 2.35 11.15 -0.09
C ALA A 24 3.85 11.50 -0.10
N VAL A 25 4.64 10.83 -0.96
CA VAL A 25 6.06 11.18 -1.13
C VAL A 25 6.25 12.58 -1.69
N THR A 26 5.41 13.01 -2.64
CA THR A 26 5.48 14.38 -3.18
C THR A 26 5.28 15.43 -2.08
N ARG A 27 4.52 15.09 -1.04
CA ARG A 27 4.33 15.90 0.18
C ARG A 27 5.39 15.66 1.26
N GLN A 28 6.46 14.95 0.93
CA GLN A 28 7.57 14.62 1.84
C GLN A 28 7.14 13.79 3.07
N LEU A 29 6.12 12.94 2.90
CA LEU A 29 5.66 12.03 3.94
C LEU A 29 6.42 10.71 3.88
N ARG A 30 6.91 10.24 5.03
CA ARG A 30 7.51 8.89 5.16
C ARG A 30 6.43 7.86 4.90
N THR A 31 6.51 7.21 3.75
CA THR A 31 5.46 6.34 3.25
C THR A 31 5.93 4.90 3.30
N VAL A 32 5.15 4.03 3.93
CA VAL A 32 5.35 2.59 3.95
C VAL A 32 4.25 1.93 3.13
N PHE A 33 4.63 1.02 2.25
CA PHE A 33 3.71 0.26 1.41
C PHE A 33 3.87 -1.24 1.69
N ILE A 34 2.88 -1.83 2.35
CA ILE A 34 2.85 -3.24 2.75
C ILE A 34 2.03 -4.04 1.74
N ARG A 35 2.55 -5.19 1.31
CA ARG A 35 1.86 -6.12 0.42
C ARG A 35 2.31 -7.56 0.64
N LYS A 36 1.50 -8.51 0.17
CA LYS A 36 1.75 -9.94 0.32
C LYS A 36 2.80 -10.51 -0.65
N GLU A 37 2.84 -9.97 -1.86
CA GLU A 37 3.68 -10.47 -2.97
C GLU A 37 4.56 -9.37 -3.57
N ALA A 38 5.57 -9.70 -4.37
CA ALA A 38 6.36 -8.69 -5.08
C ALA A 38 5.58 -8.01 -6.22
N ILE A 39 5.94 -6.78 -6.58
CA ILE A 39 5.45 -6.13 -7.80
C ILE A 39 6.26 -6.67 -8.98
N LEU A 40 5.65 -7.52 -9.83
CA LEU A 40 6.37 -8.15 -10.94
C LEU A 40 6.28 -7.35 -12.26
N LYS A 41 5.20 -6.58 -12.49
CA LYS A 41 5.01 -5.67 -13.64
C LYS A 41 3.71 -4.87 -13.48
N TYR A 42 3.73 -3.56 -13.75
CA TYR A 42 2.52 -2.75 -13.92
C TYR A 42 2.63 -1.83 -15.12
N ASP A 43 1.52 -1.67 -15.82
CA ASP A 43 1.29 -0.53 -16.70
C ASP A 43 0.86 0.64 -15.81
N PHE A 44 1.78 1.58 -15.58
CA PHE A 44 1.53 2.71 -14.69
C PHE A 44 0.50 3.66 -15.31
N VAL A 45 -0.69 3.73 -14.71
CA VAL A 45 -1.69 4.73 -15.07
C VAL A 45 -1.59 5.88 -14.09
N HIS A 46 -1.27 7.07 -14.61
CA HIS A 46 -1.36 8.30 -13.85
C HIS A 46 -2.82 8.74 -13.74
N VAL A 47 -3.28 9.03 -12.52
CA VAL A 47 -4.62 9.58 -12.27
C VAL A 47 -4.58 11.09 -12.48
N HIS A 48 -5.40 11.59 -13.41
CA HIS A 48 -5.52 13.01 -13.70
C HIS A 48 -5.91 13.80 -12.43
N GLY A 49 -5.24 14.93 -12.18
CA GLY A 49 -5.47 15.77 -10.99
C GLY A 49 -4.61 15.40 -9.78
N CYS A 50 -3.84 14.32 -9.84
CA CYS A 50 -2.77 14.04 -8.89
C CYS A 50 -1.42 14.62 -9.34
N SER A 51 -0.44 14.66 -8.44
CA SER A 51 0.94 14.96 -8.83
C SER A 51 1.42 13.98 -9.89
N LYS A 52 2.27 14.46 -10.81
CA LYS A 52 2.87 13.61 -11.85
C LYS A 52 3.50 12.37 -11.21
N LEU A 53 3.23 11.21 -11.79
CA LEU A 53 3.85 9.96 -11.32
C LEU A 53 5.32 9.98 -11.72
N VAL A 54 6.19 10.16 -10.74
CA VAL A 54 7.64 10.20 -10.92
C VAL A 54 8.20 8.96 -10.24
N THR A 55 8.62 7.98 -11.03
CA THR A 55 9.04 6.68 -10.49
C THR A 55 10.26 6.77 -9.58
N SER A 56 11.14 7.77 -9.76
CA SER A 56 12.26 8.01 -8.84
C SER A 56 11.82 8.47 -7.45
N ASN A 57 10.60 8.99 -7.30
CA ASN A 57 10.08 9.31 -5.97
C ASN A 57 9.79 8.02 -5.18
N TRP A 58 9.64 6.88 -5.84
CA TRP A 58 9.30 5.63 -5.18
C TRP A 58 10.47 5.04 -4.40
N ASP A 59 11.69 5.50 -4.65
CA ASP A 59 12.85 5.21 -3.79
C ASP A 59 12.64 5.72 -2.35
N ASN A 60 11.72 6.68 -2.16
CA ASN A 60 11.32 7.20 -0.86
C ASN A 60 10.09 6.48 -0.27
N VAL A 61 9.57 5.44 -0.94
CA VAL A 61 8.54 4.55 -0.41
C VAL A 61 9.21 3.30 0.15
N HIS A 62 8.97 3.01 1.42
CA HIS A 62 9.44 1.78 2.05
C HIS A 62 8.48 0.64 1.72
N PHE A 63 8.83 -0.15 0.71
CA PHE A 63 8.10 -1.37 0.38
C PHE A 63 8.43 -2.50 1.36
N VAL A 64 7.39 -3.08 1.95
CA VAL A 64 7.50 -4.19 2.91
C VAL A 64 6.67 -5.36 2.41
N TYR A 65 7.28 -6.53 2.34
CA TYR A 65 6.64 -7.76 1.92
C TYR A 65 6.37 -8.65 3.12
N LEU A 66 5.09 -8.89 3.43
CA LEU A 66 4.68 -9.72 4.57
C LEU A 66 3.86 -10.90 4.04
N PRO A 67 4.30 -12.15 4.22
CA PRO A 67 3.66 -13.30 3.57
C PRO A 67 2.38 -13.78 4.28
N SER A 68 2.12 -13.34 5.51
CA SER A 68 1.03 -13.86 6.37
C SER A 68 0.46 -12.81 7.32
N GLU A 69 -0.72 -13.10 7.89
CA GLU A 69 -1.36 -12.29 8.93
C GLU A 69 -0.46 -12.13 10.17
N ASP A 70 0.16 -13.22 10.63
CA ASP A 70 1.07 -13.17 11.78
C ASP A 70 2.26 -12.23 11.52
N ALA A 71 2.79 -12.22 10.30
CA ALA A 71 3.85 -11.31 9.91
C ALA A 71 3.37 -9.84 9.91
N LEU A 72 2.13 -9.60 9.47
CA LEU A 72 1.48 -8.29 9.52
C LEU A 72 1.28 -7.81 10.97
N ILE A 73 0.70 -8.67 11.82
CA ILE A 73 0.49 -8.38 13.24
C ILE A 73 1.82 -8.13 13.92
N HIS A 74 2.82 -8.99 13.72
CA HIS A 74 4.14 -8.82 14.32
C HIS A 74 4.79 -7.51 13.87
N TRP A 75 4.68 -7.16 12.58
CA TRP A 75 5.21 -5.91 12.04
C TRP A 75 4.52 -4.70 12.67
N PHE A 76 3.19 -4.72 12.82
CA PHE A 76 2.50 -3.69 13.57
C PHE A 76 2.95 -3.72 15.04
N SER A 77 2.82 -4.80 15.79
CA SER A 77 3.16 -4.82 17.22
C SER A 77 4.58 -4.36 17.57
N HIS A 78 5.57 -4.46 16.67
CA HIS A 78 6.97 -4.18 17.00
C HIS A 78 7.65 -3.12 16.14
N VAL A 79 7.33 -3.02 14.85
CA VAL A 79 8.12 -2.23 13.89
C VAL A 79 7.58 -0.80 13.75
N HIS A 80 6.26 -0.60 13.73
CA HIS A 80 5.70 0.76 13.61
C HIS A 80 5.78 1.60 14.89
N MET A 81 6.08 1.00 16.05
CA MET A 81 6.07 1.68 17.35
C MET A 81 7.26 2.63 17.56
N GLY A 82 8.22 2.68 16.65
CA GLY A 82 9.28 3.68 16.66
C GLY A 82 8.71 5.09 16.43
N ARG A 83 9.04 6.06 17.29
CA ARG A 83 8.70 7.47 17.04
C ARG A 83 9.25 7.90 15.67
N GLY A 84 8.35 8.41 14.81
CA GLY A 84 8.74 8.89 13.49
C GLY A 84 9.06 7.78 12.48
N PHE A 85 8.41 6.63 12.61
CA PHE A 85 8.61 5.53 11.67
C PHE A 85 7.95 5.81 10.29
N ALA A 86 6.66 6.14 10.27
CA ALA A 86 5.93 6.44 9.04
C ALA A 86 4.88 7.52 9.30
N ASP A 87 4.63 8.35 8.30
CA ASP A 87 3.52 9.30 8.28
C ASP A 87 2.30 8.70 7.57
N VAL A 88 2.53 7.80 6.61
CA VAL A 88 1.49 7.07 5.87
C VAL A 88 1.87 5.59 5.78
N ILE A 89 0.96 4.71 6.18
CA ILE A 89 1.07 3.25 6.00
C ILE A 89 -0.05 2.79 5.09
N ILE A 90 0.30 2.21 3.95
CA ILE A 90 -0.64 1.65 2.98
C ILE A 90 -0.52 0.13 3.05
N VAL A 91 -1.63 -0.57 3.30
CA VAL A 91 -1.68 -2.03 3.28
C VAL A 91 -2.52 -2.46 2.09
N GLU A 92 -1.87 -3.06 1.10
CA GLU A 92 -2.53 -3.61 -0.07
C GLU A 92 -2.99 -5.05 0.19
N GLY A 93 -4.24 -5.34 -0.17
CA GLY A 93 -4.80 -6.69 -0.10
C GLY A 93 -4.96 -7.19 1.33
N LEU A 94 -5.43 -6.35 2.26
CA LEU A 94 -5.66 -6.73 3.67
C LEU A 94 -6.57 -7.96 3.80
N ASP A 95 -7.53 -8.11 2.89
CA ASP A 95 -8.42 -9.27 2.73
C ASP A 95 -7.67 -10.58 2.41
N GLN A 96 -6.45 -10.49 1.90
CA GLN A 96 -5.59 -11.65 1.62
C GLN A 96 -4.73 -12.04 2.83
N PHE A 97 -4.62 -11.16 3.83
CA PHE A 97 -3.98 -11.43 5.11
C PHE A 97 -5.00 -12.07 6.05
N VAL A 98 -6.16 -11.45 6.20
CA VAL A 98 -7.24 -11.97 7.03
C VAL A 98 -8.02 -12.97 6.19
N GLU A 99 -7.67 -14.26 6.28
CA GLU A 99 -8.53 -15.31 5.71
C GLU A 99 -9.97 -15.06 6.19
N ASN A 100 -10.95 -15.23 5.29
CA ASN A 100 -12.40 -14.99 5.54
C ASN A 100 -13.04 -15.91 6.60
N SER A 101 -12.28 -16.33 7.61
CA SER A 101 -12.66 -17.15 8.74
C SER A 101 -12.62 -16.29 10.01
N LYS A 102 -13.68 -15.47 10.15
CA LYS A 102 -14.12 -14.74 11.37
C LYS A 102 -13.60 -13.30 11.46
N ILE A 103 -14.54 -12.38 11.31
CA ILE A 103 -14.44 -10.99 11.70
C ILE A 103 -14.02 -10.94 13.18
N CYS A 104 -12.74 -10.67 13.44
CA CYS A 104 -12.24 -10.36 14.78
C CYS A 104 -12.11 -8.84 14.90
N PHE A 105 -13.05 -8.23 15.63
CA PHE A 105 -12.91 -6.84 16.07
C PHE A 105 -11.83 -6.78 17.15
N TYR A 106 -10.62 -6.34 16.81
CA TYR A 106 -9.63 -5.99 17.81
C TYR A 106 -9.99 -4.61 18.39
N LYS A 107 -10.46 -4.60 19.64
CA LYS A 107 -10.64 -3.38 20.42
C LYS A 107 -9.28 -2.97 20.97
N ILE A 108 -8.67 -1.93 20.40
CA ILE A 108 -7.48 -1.30 20.97
C ILE A 108 -7.95 -0.45 22.15
N THR A 109 -7.70 -0.90 23.38
CA THR A 109 -7.84 -0.06 24.57
C THR A 109 -6.51 0.64 24.84
N SER A 110 -6.57 1.96 24.95
CA SER A 110 -5.50 2.85 25.42
C SER A 110 -5.03 2.51 26.82
#